data_AF-A0A7V3JPY3-F1
#
_entry.id   AF-A0A7V3JPY3-F1
#
_cell.length_a   1.000
_cell.length_b   1.000
_cell.length_c   1.000
_cell.angle_alpha   90.00
_cell.angle_beta   90.00
_cell.angle_gamma   90.00
#
_symmetry.space_group_name_H-M   'P 1'
#
loop_
_entity.id
_entity.type
_entity.pdbx_description
1 polymer ?
#
loop_
_entity_poly.entity_id
_entity_poly.type
_entity_poly.pdbx_seq_one_letter_code
_entity_poly.pdbx_strand_id
1 'polypeptide(L)'
;YASDGDVYFDVSRFPEYGKLSRRSLEQMQIEGGTTAERKRSGADFALWKSAKPGEPSWPSPWGPGRPGWHIECSVMSGQLLGETFDIHGGGLDLVFPHHENEIAQSEACHGKPMARYWMHNGLMQASHEVGKVGGRTTRPAEGDQQAQEAGKIAGRHGAQSFLVLLREQGFAPEQVRFFLLSTHYRRPIDFSVERIREVGVGLESFYRFFRRFQRITGEDFYKVPFARRRSEGELNPAGSSFLEAVAEQRNRFLEAMDDDFNTGGAVGVLFELLRRLNKFADEEKLEDPLARSESAVAMLRQGASTLRELAATLGLFLRPAKPPEAPSDNLVGQLLDLLVEIRADARKAKDFAAADKIRNRLAQLGVVLEDRPGGTQWSLRK
;
A
#
# COMPACT_ATOMS: atom_id res chain seq x y z
N TYR A 1 -29.66 -22.02 -19.10
CA TYR A 1 -30.41 -23.27 -19.35
C TYR A 1 -29.99 -24.32 -18.32
N ALA A 2 -30.87 -25.26 -17.98
CA ALA A 2 -30.51 -26.39 -17.12
C ALA A 2 -29.91 -27.53 -17.94
N SER A 3 -28.90 -28.22 -17.41
CA SER A 3 -28.29 -29.42 -18.00
C SER A 3 -27.75 -30.32 -16.88
N ASP A 4 -28.27 -31.54 -16.77
CA ASP A 4 -27.85 -32.54 -15.76
C ASP A 4 -27.79 -32.02 -14.31
N GLY A 5 -28.76 -31.21 -13.90
CA GLY A 5 -28.84 -30.61 -12.56
C GLY A 5 -28.00 -29.33 -12.37
N ASP A 6 -27.13 -29.00 -13.33
CA ASP A 6 -26.44 -27.71 -13.39
C ASP A 6 -27.31 -26.68 -14.12
N VAL A 7 -27.04 -25.38 -13.88
CA VAL A 7 -27.62 -24.28 -14.64
C VAL A 7 -26.52 -23.42 -15.21
N TYR A 8 -26.54 -23.21 -16.51
CA TYR A 8 -25.55 -22.43 -17.26
C TYR A 8 -26.16 -21.13 -17.79
N PHE A 9 -25.35 -20.08 -17.82
CA PHE A 9 -25.61 -18.87 -18.60
C PHE A 9 -25.28 -19.16 -20.07
N ASP A 10 -26.22 -18.84 -20.95
CA ASP A 10 -26.04 -19.01 -22.41
C ASP A 10 -25.41 -17.74 -22.97
N VAL A 11 -24.09 -17.75 -23.13
CA VAL A 11 -23.33 -16.55 -23.52
C VAL A 11 -23.74 -16.06 -24.91
N SER A 12 -24.15 -16.97 -25.80
CA SER A 12 -24.59 -16.63 -27.16
C SER A 12 -25.82 -15.71 -27.20
N ARG A 13 -26.59 -15.67 -26.11
CA ARG A 13 -27.79 -14.83 -25.97
C ARG A 13 -27.52 -13.44 -25.39
N PHE A 14 -26.27 -13.12 -25.05
CA PHE A 14 -25.87 -11.81 -24.57
C PHE A 14 -24.86 -11.19 -25.56
N PRO A 15 -25.33 -10.40 -26.55
CA PRO A 15 -24.48 -9.89 -27.64
C PRO A 15 -23.31 -9.02 -27.17
N GLU A 16 -23.42 -8.41 -25.99
CA GLU A 16 -22.39 -7.53 -25.40
C GLU A 16 -21.32 -8.29 -24.60
N TYR A 17 -21.35 -9.63 -24.56
CA TYR A 17 -20.37 -10.41 -23.82
C TYR A 17 -18.95 -10.18 -24.34
N GLY A 18 -18.02 -9.84 -23.44
CA GLY A 18 -16.63 -9.50 -23.78
C GLY A 18 -16.37 -8.00 -23.81
N LYS A 19 -17.35 -7.14 -23.53
CA LYS A 19 -17.19 -5.68 -23.60
C LYS A 19 -16.20 -5.11 -22.58
N LEU A 20 -16.04 -5.75 -21.42
CA LEU A 20 -15.07 -5.28 -20.40
C LEU A 20 -13.65 -5.69 -20.79
N SER A 21 -13.47 -6.97 -21.12
CA SER A 21 -12.18 -7.58 -21.48
C SER A 21 -11.71 -7.25 -22.89
N ARG A 22 -12.60 -6.74 -23.75
CA ARG A 22 -12.40 -6.52 -25.19
C ARG A 22 -12.01 -7.79 -25.95
N ARG A 23 -12.44 -8.95 -25.44
CA ARG A 23 -12.23 -10.26 -26.08
C ARG A 23 -13.44 -10.62 -26.94
N SER A 24 -13.20 -11.27 -28.07
CA SER A 24 -14.26 -11.85 -28.89
C SER A 24 -14.62 -13.27 -28.44
N LEU A 25 -15.87 -13.70 -28.69
CA LEU A 25 -16.32 -15.06 -28.38
C LEU A 25 -15.48 -16.15 -29.06
N GLU A 26 -14.97 -15.88 -30.26
CA GLU A 26 -14.10 -16.79 -31.02
C GLU A 26 -12.78 -17.05 -30.27
N GLN A 27 -12.17 -16.02 -29.69
CA GLN A 27 -10.97 -16.15 -28.87
C GLN A 27 -11.21 -16.96 -27.59
N MET A 28 -12.41 -16.88 -27.02
CA MET A 28 -12.76 -17.55 -25.76
C MET A 28 -13.08 -19.04 -25.95
N GLN A 29 -13.54 -19.46 -27.13
CA GLN A 29 -13.89 -20.86 -27.41
C GLN A 29 -12.67 -21.80 -27.43
N ILE A 30 -11.47 -21.25 -27.65
CA ILE A 30 -10.22 -22.01 -27.73
C ILE A 30 -9.72 -22.48 -26.34
N GLU A 31 -10.18 -21.85 -25.25
CA GLU A 31 -9.73 -22.13 -23.87
C GLU A 31 -10.65 -23.11 -23.09
N GLY A 32 -11.69 -23.66 -23.71
CA GLY A 32 -12.71 -24.48 -23.05
C GLY A 32 -12.20 -25.87 -22.60
N GLY A 33 -12.04 -26.08 -21.30
CA GLY A 33 -11.67 -27.37 -20.70
C GLY A 33 -12.74 -28.48 -20.81
N THR A 34 -12.43 -29.66 -20.25
CA THR A 34 -13.11 -30.97 -20.39
C THR A 34 -14.58 -31.09 -19.93
N THR A 35 -15.28 -29.98 -19.65
CA THR A 35 -16.74 -29.96 -19.34
C THR A 35 -17.61 -29.60 -20.55
N ALA A 36 -17.05 -29.68 -21.76
CA ALA A 36 -17.71 -29.29 -23.00
C ALA A 36 -19.02 -30.05 -23.28
N GLU A 37 -19.16 -31.30 -22.82
CA GLU A 37 -20.34 -32.14 -23.14
C GLU A 37 -21.66 -31.63 -22.54
N ARG A 38 -21.62 -30.88 -21.43
CA ARG A 38 -22.82 -30.35 -20.76
C ARG A 38 -23.19 -28.93 -21.19
N LYS A 39 -22.33 -28.29 -21.98
CA LYS A 39 -22.48 -26.90 -22.37
C LYS A 39 -22.82 -26.81 -23.85
N ARG A 40 -23.66 -25.84 -24.21
CA ARG A 40 -23.92 -25.49 -25.61
C ARG A 40 -22.72 -24.80 -26.24
N SER A 41 -21.97 -24.03 -25.45
CA SER A 41 -20.73 -23.37 -25.87
C SER A 41 -19.63 -23.49 -24.81
N GLY A 42 -18.36 -23.51 -25.24
CA GLY A 42 -17.21 -23.47 -24.34
C GLY A 42 -17.18 -22.24 -23.43
N ALA A 43 -17.75 -21.12 -23.90
CA ALA A 43 -17.84 -19.86 -23.16
C ALA A 43 -18.93 -19.87 -22.07
N ASP A 44 -19.88 -20.81 -22.11
CA ASP A 44 -20.97 -20.85 -21.12
C ASP A 44 -20.41 -21.12 -19.71
N PHE A 45 -20.94 -20.41 -18.73
CA PHE A 45 -20.50 -20.51 -17.33
C PHE A 45 -21.66 -20.87 -16.40
N ALA A 46 -21.34 -21.56 -15.31
CA ALA A 46 -22.36 -22.03 -14.38
C ALA A 46 -22.90 -20.89 -13.52
N LEU A 47 -24.23 -20.79 -13.45
CA LEU A 47 -24.97 -20.03 -12.45
C LEU A 47 -25.22 -20.88 -11.20
N TRP A 48 -25.52 -22.17 -11.40
CA TRP A 48 -25.74 -23.15 -10.35
C TRP A 48 -25.03 -24.46 -10.70
N LYS A 49 -24.42 -25.10 -9.72
CA LYS A 49 -23.79 -26.42 -9.88
C LYS A 49 -24.49 -27.42 -8.98
N SER A 50 -24.89 -28.55 -9.56
CA SER A 50 -25.35 -29.72 -8.81
C SER A 50 -24.27 -30.19 -7.82
N ALA A 51 -24.71 -30.59 -6.63
CA ALA A 51 -23.79 -31.04 -5.59
C ALA A 51 -23.34 -32.48 -5.82
N LYS A 52 -22.05 -32.74 -5.64
CA LYS A 52 -21.53 -34.11 -5.55
C LYS A 52 -21.79 -34.69 -4.15
N PRO A 53 -21.81 -36.02 -4.00
CA PRO A 53 -21.96 -36.65 -2.69
C PRO A 53 -20.92 -36.13 -1.68
N GLY A 54 -21.39 -35.64 -0.53
CA GLY A 54 -20.54 -35.10 0.54
C GLY A 54 -20.14 -33.64 0.39
N GLU A 55 -20.48 -32.95 -0.70
CA GLU A 55 -20.29 -31.49 -0.82
C GLU A 55 -21.39 -30.72 -0.08
N PRO A 56 -21.09 -29.53 0.49
CA PRO A 56 -22.11 -28.60 0.96
C PRO A 56 -23.12 -28.27 -0.15
N SER A 57 -24.41 -28.30 0.19
CA SER A 57 -25.48 -28.06 -0.77
C SER A 57 -26.70 -27.39 -0.17
N TRP A 58 -27.47 -26.73 -1.02
CA TRP A 58 -28.75 -26.08 -0.69
C TRP A 58 -29.84 -26.57 -1.65
N PRO A 59 -31.10 -26.65 -1.19
CA PRO A 59 -32.22 -26.97 -2.07
C PRO A 59 -32.44 -25.86 -3.09
N SER A 60 -32.78 -26.23 -4.34
CA SER A 60 -33.11 -25.29 -5.41
C SER A 60 -34.13 -25.92 -6.38
N PRO A 61 -34.73 -25.13 -7.29
CA PRO A 61 -35.58 -25.67 -8.36
C PRO A 61 -34.91 -26.70 -9.28
N TRP A 62 -33.57 -26.78 -9.27
CA TRP A 62 -32.78 -27.72 -10.08
C TRP A 62 -32.16 -28.85 -9.25
N GLY A 63 -32.64 -29.03 -8.01
CA GLY A 63 -32.11 -30.02 -7.07
C GLY A 63 -31.03 -29.46 -6.13
N PRO A 64 -30.47 -30.30 -5.26
CA PRO A 64 -29.43 -29.89 -4.31
C PRO A 64 -28.15 -29.49 -5.05
N GLY A 65 -27.62 -28.33 -4.69
CA GLY A 65 -26.45 -27.76 -5.36
C GLY A 65 -25.89 -26.55 -4.65
N ARG A 66 -25.09 -25.77 -5.37
CA ARG A 66 -24.44 -24.56 -4.86
C ARG A 66 -24.27 -23.51 -5.96
N PRO A 67 -24.11 -22.23 -5.58
CA PRO A 67 -23.83 -21.16 -6.53
C PRO A 67 -22.59 -21.44 -7.39
N GLY A 68 -22.63 -20.97 -8.64
CA GLY A 68 -21.44 -20.80 -9.45
C GLY A 68 -20.62 -19.60 -8.97
N TRP A 69 -19.30 -19.65 -9.13
CA TRP A 69 -18.38 -18.63 -8.59
C TRP A 69 -18.79 -17.17 -8.92
N HIS A 70 -19.32 -16.92 -10.12
CA HIS A 70 -19.65 -15.57 -10.57
C HIS A 70 -20.98 -15.03 -10.02
N ILE A 71 -21.99 -15.90 -9.80
CA ILE A 71 -23.35 -15.43 -9.48
C ILE A 71 -23.45 -14.81 -8.10
N GLU A 72 -22.56 -15.20 -7.19
CA GLU A 72 -22.51 -14.70 -5.81
C GLU A 72 -22.32 -13.17 -5.79
N CYS A 73 -21.31 -12.68 -6.51
CA CYS A 73 -20.98 -11.25 -6.57
C CYS A 73 -22.11 -10.42 -7.21
N SER A 74 -22.69 -10.89 -8.32
CA SER A 74 -23.82 -10.22 -8.99
C SER A 74 -25.04 -10.08 -8.09
N VAL A 75 -25.42 -11.15 -7.38
CA VAL A 75 -26.60 -11.15 -6.51
C VAL A 75 -26.37 -10.29 -5.26
N MET A 76 -25.23 -10.48 -4.58
CA MET A 76 -24.95 -9.75 -3.33
C MET A 76 -24.75 -8.25 -3.56
N SER A 77 -24.01 -7.88 -4.61
CA SER A 77 -23.80 -6.46 -4.93
C SER A 77 -25.10 -5.77 -5.34
N GLY A 78 -25.92 -6.42 -6.18
CA GLY A 78 -27.24 -5.90 -6.56
C GLY A 78 -28.18 -5.69 -5.36
N GLN A 79 -28.17 -6.62 -4.39
CA GLN A 79 -29.00 -6.52 -3.19
C GLN A 79 -28.57 -5.38 -2.25
N LEU A 80 -27.26 -5.10 -2.16
CA LEU A 80 -26.72 -4.10 -1.22
C LEU A 80 -26.60 -2.70 -1.82
N LEU A 81 -26.27 -2.61 -3.11
CA LEU A 81 -25.91 -1.36 -3.80
C LEU A 81 -26.93 -0.94 -4.86
N GLY A 82 -27.89 -1.83 -5.18
CA GLY A 82 -28.87 -1.64 -6.24
C GLY A 82 -28.41 -2.21 -7.59
N GLU A 83 -29.33 -2.19 -8.56
CA GLU A 83 -29.11 -2.75 -9.92
C GLU A 83 -28.00 -2.05 -10.70
N THR A 84 -27.72 -0.78 -10.37
CA THR A 84 -26.62 0.02 -10.93
C THR A 84 -25.94 0.80 -9.81
N PHE A 85 -24.63 0.66 -9.67
CA PHE A 85 -23.83 1.40 -8.68
C PHE A 85 -22.57 2.04 -9.30
N ASP A 86 -21.83 2.81 -8.49
CA ASP A 86 -20.80 3.70 -9.02
C ASP A 86 -19.50 2.98 -9.40
N ILE A 87 -18.87 2.26 -8.47
CA ILE A 87 -17.53 1.68 -8.66
C ILE A 87 -17.54 0.19 -8.33
N HIS A 88 -17.02 -0.64 -9.24
CA HIS A 88 -16.71 -2.05 -9.00
C HIS A 88 -15.20 -2.27 -9.15
N GLY A 89 -14.56 -2.88 -8.14
CA GLY A 89 -13.11 -3.07 -8.09
C GLY A 89 -12.68 -4.53 -8.03
N GLY A 90 -11.46 -4.84 -8.49
CA GLY A 90 -10.85 -6.17 -8.32
C GLY A 90 -9.43 -6.26 -8.86
N GLY A 91 -8.81 -7.44 -8.76
CA GLY A 91 -7.53 -7.71 -9.41
C GLY A 91 -7.65 -7.70 -10.94
N LEU A 92 -6.57 -7.38 -11.65
CA LEU A 92 -6.53 -7.40 -13.12
C LEU A 92 -6.96 -8.75 -13.71
N ASP A 93 -6.74 -9.84 -12.98
CA ASP A 93 -7.13 -11.19 -13.34
C ASP A 93 -8.62 -11.48 -13.17
N LEU A 94 -9.35 -10.62 -12.47
CA LEU A 94 -10.81 -10.71 -12.39
C LEU A 94 -11.50 -10.05 -13.58
N VAL A 95 -10.80 -9.26 -14.42
CA VAL A 95 -11.36 -8.71 -15.66
C VAL A 95 -12.05 -9.81 -16.48
N PHE A 96 -11.37 -10.95 -16.64
CA PHE A 96 -11.91 -12.11 -17.33
C PHE A 96 -11.50 -13.41 -16.63
N PRO A 97 -12.41 -14.39 -16.44
CA PRO A 97 -13.81 -14.33 -16.85
C PRO A 97 -14.72 -13.69 -15.78
N HIS A 98 -14.21 -13.35 -14.59
CA HIS A 98 -15.06 -13.09 -13.43
C HIS A 98 -15.99 -11.88 -13.59
N HIS A 99 -15.44 -10.67 -13.73
CA HIS A 99 -16.21 -9.44 -13.86
C HIS A 99 -16.99 -9.39 -15.18
N GLU A 100 -16.48 -9.97 -16.26
CA GLU A 100 -17.23 -10.12 -17.51
C GLU A 100 -18.51 -10.96 -17.31
N ASN A 101 -18.43 -12.03 -16.52
CA ASN A 101 -19.58 -12.86 -16.18
C ASN A 101 -20.56 -12.12 -15.25
N GLU A 102 -20.07 -11.29 -14.33
CA GLU A 102 -20.92 -10.48 -13.47
C GLU A 102 -21.73 -9.44 -14.25
N ILE A 103 -21.09 -8.78 -15.21
CA ILE A 103 -21.75 -7.88 -16.18
C ILE A 103 -22.84 -8.65 -16.91
N ALA A 104 -22.50 -9.79 -17.53
CA ALA A 104 -23.45 -10.57 -18.30
C ALA A 104 -24.66 -11.02 -17.47
N GLN A 105 -24.44 -11.48 -16.24
CA GLN A 105 -25.51 -11.87 -15.31
C GLN A 105 -26.41 -10.68 -14.93
N SER A 106 -25.80 -9.59 -14.48
CA SER A 106 -26.51 -8.44 -13.93
C SER A 106 -27.26 -7.66 -15.00
N GLU A 107 -26.63 -7.42 -16.14
CA GLU A 107 -27.23 -6.63 -17.21
C GLU A 107 -28.28 -7.43 -17.99
N ALA A 108 -28.09 -8.75 -18.17
CA ALA A 108 -29.13 -9.59 -18.77
C ALA A 108 -30.36 -9.72 -17.85
N CYS A 109 -30.17 -9.66 -16.52
CA CYS A 109 -31.26 -9.71 -15.54
C CYS A 109 -32.05 -8.39 -15.49
N HIS A 110 -31.37 -7.24 -15.49
CA HIS A 110 -32.00 -5.95 -15.20
C HIS A 110 -32.13 -5.00 -16.40
N GLY A 111 -31.44 -5.27 -17.52
CA GLY A 111 -31.44 -4.41 -18.70
C GLY A 111 -30.76 -3.05 -18.51
N LYS A 112 -29.88 -2.92 -17.51
CA LYS A 112 -29.17 -1.69 -17.13
C LYS A 112 -27.71 -2.00 -16.83
N PRO A 113 -26.77 -1.05 -17.00
CA PRO A 113 -25.37 -1.23 -16.61
C PRO A 113 -25.22 -1.58 -15.13
N MET A 114 -24.37 -2.57 -14.80
CA MET A 114 -24.12 -2.97 -13.41
C MET A 114 -23.33 -1.91 -12.62
N ALA A 115 -22.24 -1.42 -13.20
CA ALA A 115 -21.35 -0.44 -12.58
C ALA A 115 -20.95 0.66 -13.57
N ARG A 116 -20.80 1.91 -13.08
CA ARG A 116 -20.38 3.07 -13.90
C ARG A 116 -18.87 3.06 -14.17
N TYR A 117 -18.08 2.67 -13.18
CA TYR A 117 -16.62 2.63 -13.24
C TYR A 117 -16.11 1.25 -12.81
N TRP A 118 -15.23 0.69 -13.63
CA TRP A 118 -14.51 -0.55 -13.33
C TRP A 118 -13.05 -0.23 -13.02
N MET A 119 -12.58 -0.66 -11.85
CA MET A 119 -11.23 -0.37 -11.38
C MET A 119 -10.45 -1.66 -11.12
N HIS A 120 -9.32 -1.84 -11.80
CA HIS A 120 -8.53 -3.06 -11.68
C HIS A 120 -7.09 -2.77 -11.25
N ASN A 121 -6.66 -3.40 -10.15
CA ASN A 121 -5.28 -3.26 -9.68
C ASN A 121 -4.33 -4.19 -10.42
N GLY A 122 -3.11 -3.71 -10.67
CA GLY A 122 -2.02 -4.48 -11.24
C GLY A 122 -1.63 -5.65 -10.36
N LEU A 123 -0.98 -6.64 -10.98
CA LEU A 123 -0.55 -7.87 -10.31
C LEU A 123 0.79 -7.66 -9.61
N MET A 124 0.98 -8.35 -8.49
CA MET A 124 2.28 -8.41 -7.81
C MET A 124 3.12 -9.54 -8.40
N GLN A 125 4.35 -9.21 -8.77
CA GLN A 125 5.29 -10.11 -9.45
C GLN A 125 6.52 -10.36 -8.57
N ALA A 126 7.00 -11.61 -8.54
CA ALA A 126 8.29 -11.90 -7.94
C ALA A 126 9.40 -11.37 -8.86
N SER A 127 10.23 -10.45 -8.36
CA SER A 127 11.46 -10.09 -9.06
C SER A 127 12.57 -11.06 -8.65
N HIS A 128 13.24 -11.65 -9.64
CA HIS A 128 14.41 -12.52 -9.42
C HIS A 128 15.76 -11.78 -9.51
N GLU A 129 15.80 -10.46 -9.67
CA GLU A 129 17.06 -9.75 -9.96
C GLU A 129 17.42 -8.66 -8.96
N VAL A 130 18.49 -8.93 -8.19
CA VAL A 130 19.37 -7.91 -7.61
C VAL A 130 20.37 -7.49 -8.69
N GLY A 131 20.28 -6.24 -9.15
CA GLY A 131 21.40 -5.48 -9.70
C GLY A 131 21.81 -5.76 -11.15
N LYS A 132 21.39 -4.88 -12.08
CA LYS A 132 22.31 -4.31 -13.06
C LYS A 132 22.06 -2.81 -13.22
N VAL A 133 23.05 -2.02 -12.81
CA VAL A 133 23.29 -0.70 -13.39
C VAL A 133 23.62 -0.94 -14.86
N GLY A 134 22.78 -0.44 -15.77
CA GLY A 134 23.02 -0.49 -17.21
C GLY A 134 22.23 -1.54 -17.98
N GLY A 135 21.09 -1.11 -18.53
CA GLY A 135 20.70 -1.44 -19.91
C GLY A 135 20.27 -2.86 -20.25
N ARG A 136 18.99 -3.15 -19.97
CA ARG A 136 18.01 -3.99 -20.71
C ARG A 136 17.27 -4.94 -19.78
N THR A 137 16.07 -4.55 -19.41
CA THR A 137 15.06 -5.40 -18.76
C THR A 137 14.36 -6.25 -19.80
N THR A 138 14.20 -7.55 -19.54
CA THR A 138 13.12 -8.35 -20.12
C THR A 138 11.83 -8.01 -19.40
N ARG A 139 11.35 -6.77 -19.58
CA ARG A 139 9.99 -6.39 -19.21
C ARG A 139 9.04 -7.05 -20.20
N PRO A 140 7.99 -7.75 -19.77
CA PRO A 140 6.80 -7.88 -20.59
C PRO A 140 6.35 -6.46 -20.98
N ALA A 141 5.97 -6.26 -22.25
CA ALA A 141 5.46 -4.98 -22.70
C ALA A 141 4.25 -4.56 -21.84
N GLU A 142 4.07 -3.25 -21.64
CA GLU A 142 2.86 -2.73 -21.00
C GLU A 142 1.62 -3.29 -21.73
N GLY A 143 0.78 -4.02 -21.01
CA GLY A 143 -0.46 -4.60 -21.56
C GLY A 143 -0.45 -6.12 -21.81
N ASP A 144 0.68 -6.82 -21.66
CA ASP A 144 0.70 -8.28 -21.78
C ASP A 144 0.14 -8.96 -20.51
N GLN A 145 -1.19 -9.12 -20.46
CA GLN A 145 -1.90 -9.76 -19.35
C GLN A 145 -1.40 -11.18 -19.08
N GLN A 146 -1.15 -11.98 -20.12
CA GLN A 146 -0.73 -13.38 -19.97
C GLN A 146 0.64 -13.49 -19.29
N ALA A 147 1.61 -12.65 -19.67
CA ALA A 147 2.91 -12.63 -19.02
C ALA A 147 2.83 -12.17 -17.55
N GLN A 148 1.93 -11.23 -17.23
CA GLN A 148 1.74 -10.77 -15.86
C GLN A 148 1.08 -11.81 -14.96
N GLU A 149 0.23 -12.68 -15.52
CA GLU A 149 -0.39 -13.78 -14.77
C GLU A 149 0.57 -14.91 -14.42
N ALA A 150 1.56 -15.19 -15.27
CA ALA A 150 2.54 -16.25 -15.04
C ALA A 150 3.49 -15.97 -13.85
N GLY A 151 3.69 -14.70 -13.48
CA GLY A 151 4.60 -14.27 -12.40
C GLY A 151 3.96 -14.05 -11.02
N LYS A 152 2.68 -14.43 -10.84
CA LYS A 152 1.90 -14.15 -9.61
C LYS A 152 2.52 -14.85 -8.37
N ILE A 153 2.77 -14.06 -7.32
CA ILE A 153 3.23 -14.57 -6.01
C ILE A 153 2.11 -15.31 -5.26
N ALA A 154 0.86 -14.87 -5.44
CA ALA A 154 -0.32 -15.52 -4.86
C ALA A 154 -0.84 -16.64 -5.76
N GLY A 155 -0.06 -17.72 -5.87
CA GLY A 155 -0.49 -18.97 -6.52
C GLY A 155 -1.32 -19.86 -5.58
N ARG A 156 -1.37 -21.18 -5.87
CA ARG A 156 -2.20 -22.20 -5.18
C ARG A 156 -2.06 -22.31 -3.66
N HIS A 157 -1.10 -21.62 -3.03
CA HIS A 157 -0.86 -21.62 -1.58
C HIS A 157 -1.47 -20.41 -0.85
N GLY A 158 -2.14 -19.49 -1.57
CA GLY A 158 -2.85 -18.34 -1.00
C GLY A 158 -1.95 -17.26 -0.39
N ALA A 159 -2.57 -16.22 0.18
CA ALA A 159 -1.85 -15.10 0.83
C ALA A 159 -1.07 -15.49 2.09
N GLN A 160 -1.31 -16.71 2.62
CA GLN A 160 -0.69 -17.18 3.86
C GLN A 160 0.83 -17.34 3.74
N SER A 161 1.33 -17.83 2.60
CA SER A 161 2.78 -17.94 2.36
C SER A 161 3.46 -16.57 2.29
N PHE A 162 2.77 -15.58 1.70
CA PHE A 162 3.26 -14.21 1.62
C PHE A 162 3.28 -13.52 2.99
N LEU A 163 2.24 -13.71 3.81
CA LEU A 163 2.22 -13.17 5.17
C LEU A 163 3.31 -13.80 6.06
N VAL A 164 3.57 -15.09 5.91
CA VAL A 164 4.68 -15.77 6.61
C VAL A 164 6.01 -15.18 6.18
N LEU A 165 6.25 -15.03 4.86
CA LEU A 165 7.46 -14.42 4.33
C LEU A 165 7.70 -13.01 4.90
N LEU A 166 6.67 -12.16 4.91
CA LEU A 166 6.79 -10.80 5.44
C LEU A 166 7.14 -10.78 6.93
N ARG A 167 6.57 -11.71 7.71
CA ARG A 167 6.86 -11.86 9.15
C ARG A 167 8.27 -12.39 9.40
N GLU A 168 8.70 -13.39 8.66
CA GLU A 168 10.05 -13.97 8.75
C GLU A 168 11.14 -12.95 8.40
N GLN A 169 10.86 -12.06 7.44
CA GLN A 169 11.76 -10.95 7.09
C GLN A 169 11.71 -9.77 8.08
N GLY A 170 10.84 -9.82 9.09
CA GLY A 170 10.74 -8.79 10.13
C GLY A 170 10.13 -7.47 9.65
N PHE A 171 9.38 -7.47 8.54
CA PHE A 171 8.81 -6.23 8.01
C PHE A 171 7.65 -5.71 8.87
N ALA A 172 7.72 -4.43 9.22
CA ALA A 172 6.61 -3.77 9.91
C ALA A 172 5.42 -3.59 8.95
N PRO A 173 4.16 -3.69 9.42
CA PRO A 173 2.99 -3.49 8.57
C PRO A 173 3.00 -2.15 7.82
N GLU A 174 3.50 -1.09 8.45
CA GLU A 174 3.63 0.23 7.81
C GLU A 174 4.67 0.25 6.68
N GLN A 175 5.75 -0.52 6.78
CA GLN A 175 6.73 -0.67 5.69
C GLN A 175 6.11 -1.34 4.47
N VAL A 176 5.33 -2.41 4.70
CA VAL A 176 4.62 -3.12 3.63
C VAL A 176 3.58 -2.20 2.98
N ARG A 177 2.81 -1.46 3.79
CA ARG A 177 1.84 -0.48 3.27
C ARG A 177 2.52 0.61 2.44
N PHE A 178 3.61 1.17 2.93
CA PHE A 178 4.36 2.21 2.23
C PHE A 178 4.94 1.68 0.91
N PHE A 179 5.43 0.44 0.90
CA PHE A 179 5.85 -0.25 -0.33
C PHE A 179 4.71 -0.36 -1.36
N LEU A 180 3.52 -0.79 -0.95
CA LEU A 180 2.38 -0.91 -1.86
C LEU A 180 1.93 0.45 -2.42
N LEU A 181 2.03 1.52 -1.64
CA LEU A 181 1.68 2.88 -2.05
C LEU A 181 2.72 3.53 -2.98
N SER A 182 3.95 3.02 -3.01
CA SER A 182 5.05 3.57 -3.81
C SER A 182 4.85 3.43 -5.33
N THR A 183 3.89 2.62 -5.75
CA THR A 183 3.59 2.33 -7.15
C THR A 183 2.10 2.58 -7.39
N HIS A 184 1.76 3.17 -8.53
CA HIS A 184 0.36 3.40 -8.92
C HIS A 184 -0.43 2.09 -8.96
N TYR A 185 -1.65 2.05 -8.44
CA TYR A 185 -2.40 0.78 -8.23
C TYR A 185 -2.60 -0.05 -9.50
N ARG A 186 -2.76 0.59 -10.67
CA ARG A 186 -2.89 -0.05 -11.99
C ARG A 186 -1.60 -0.66 -12.54
N ARG A 187 -0.44 -0.35 -11.95
CA ARG A 187 0.86 -0.85 -12.41
C ARG A 187 1.21 -2.16 -11.71
N PRO A 188 1.88 -3.11 -12.38
CA PRO A 188 2.45 -4.26 -11.71
C PRO A 188 3.39 -3.81 -10.58
N ILE A 189 3.36 -4.53 -9.47
CA ILE A 189 4.23 -4.27 -8.32
C ILE A 189 5.32 -5.35 -8.31
N ASP A 190 6.54 -4.95 -8.63
CA ASP A 190 7.72 -5.81 -8.47
C ASP A 190 8.06 -5.95 -6.99
N PHE A 191 7.82 -7.14 -6.45
CA PHE A 191 8.16 -7.50 -5.08
C PHE A 191 9.58 -8.05 -4.99
N SER A 192 10.35 -7.46 -4.08
CA SER A 192 11.59 -8.01 -3.55
C SER A 192 11.77 -7.58 -2.09
N VAL A 193 12.49 -8.38 -1.31
CA VAL A 193 12.82 -8.07 0.09
C VAL A 193 13.62 -6.77 0.16
N GLU A 194 14.55 -6.59 -0.78
CA GLU A 194 15.41 -5.43 -0.91
C GLU A 194 14.60 -4.16 -1.12
N ARG A 195 13.60 -4.19 -2.00
CA ARG A 195 12.76 -3.02 -2.30
C ARG A 195 11.93 -2.60 -1.09
N ILE A 196 11.41 -3.54 -0.31
CA ILE A 196 10.70 -3.22 0.94
C ILE A 196 11.67 -2.59 1.96
N ARG A 197 12.90 -3.10 2.08
CA ARG A 197 13.92 -2.51 2.95
C ARG A 197 14.30 -1.09 2.54
N GLU A 198 14.54 -0.86 1.25
CA GLU A 198 14.86 0.46 0.69
C GLU A 198 13.75 1.48 1.00
N VAL A 199 12.50 1.09 0.76
CA VAL A 199 11.32 1.90 1.08
C VAL A 199 11.22 2.15 2.60
N GLY A 200 11.58 1.15 3.42
CA GLY A 200 11.66 1.26 4.88
C GLY A 200 12.68 2.28 5.39
N VAL A 201 13.81 2.47 4.69
CA VAL A 201 14.79 3.52 5.03
C VAL A 201 14.16 4.91 4.89
N GLY A 202 13.31 5.10 3.88
CA GLY A 202 12.56 6.34 3.68
C GLY A 202 11.67 6.69 4.88
N LEU A 203 10.98 5.71 5.46
CA LEU A 203 10.11 5.91 6.63
C LEU A 203 10.87 6.45 7.85
N GLU A 204 12.14 6.10 8.02
CA GLU A 204 12.94 6.57 9.17
C GLU A 204 13.16 8.09 9.14
N SER A 205 13.12 8.72 7.97
CA SER A 205 13.17 10.19 7.88
C SER A 205 11.94 10.86 8.53
N PHE A 206 10.75 10.27 8.37
CA PHE A 206 9.53 10.76 9.02
C PHE A 206 9.58 10.54 10.53
N TYR A 207 9.99 9.36 11.01
CA TYR A 207 10.10 9.11 12.45
C TYR A 207 11.13 10.02 13.13
N ARG A 208 12.25 10.32 12.46
CA ARG A 208 13.21 11.32 12.95
C ARG A 208 12.57 12.70 13.08
N PHE A 209 11.77 13.11 12.11
CA PHE A 209 11.00 14.34 12.21
C PHE A 209 9.96 14.29 13.32
N PHE A 210 9.26 13.19 13.56
CA PHE A 210 8.29 13.11 14.66
C PHE A 210 8.97 13.28 16.03
N ARG A 211 10.14 12.65 16.22
CA ARG A 211 10.97 12.87 17.42
C ARG A 211 11.44 14.33 17.52
N ARG A 212 11.79 14.95 16.38
CA ARG A 212 12.17 16.38 16.32
C ARG A 212 11.01 17.30 16.68
N PHE A 213 9.84 17.05 16.12
CA PHE A 213 8.61 17.77 16.42
C PHE A 213 8.28 17.69 17.90
N GLN A 214 8.38 16.50 18.51
CA GLN A 214 8.16 16.33 19.95
C GLN A 214 9.16 17.11 20.81
N ARG A 215 10.46 17.13 20.45
CA ARG A 215 11.45 17.96 21.17
C ARG A 215 11.17 19.45 21.06
N ILE A 216 10.74 19.92 19.89
CA ILE A 216 10.44 21.34 19.65
C ILE A 216 9.15 21.75 20.38
N THR A 217 8.08 20.98 20.23
CA THR A 217 6.73 21.39 20.65
C THR A 217 6.29 20.84 22.01
N GLY A 218 6.93 19.77 22.48
CA GLY A 218 6.45 18.95 23.60
C GLY A 218 5.30 18.02 23.24
N GLU A 219 4.79 18.06 22.00
CA GLU A 219 3.62 17.31 21.56
C GLU A 219 4.00 16.03 20.80
N ASP A 220 3.18 15.01 20.99
CA ASP A 220 3.28 13.79 20.21
C ASP A 220 2.66 14.00 18.82
N PHE A 221 3.44 13.78 17.75
CA PHE A 221 2.96 13.87 16.37
C PHE A 221 1.69 13.04 16.14
N TYR A 222 1.60 11.86 16.77
CA TYR A 222 0.44 10.96 16.68
C TYR A 222 -0.81 11.51 17.41
N LYS A 223 -0.72 12.66 18.08
CA LYS A 223 -1.84 13.36 18.74
C LYS A 223 -2.20 14.71 18.10
N VAL A 224 -1.39 15.22 17.16
CA VAL A 224 -1.66 16.47 16.42
C VAL A 224 -3.00 16.38 15.66
N PRO A 225 -4.01 17.21 15.90
CA PRO A 225 -5.27 17.14 15.16
C PRO A 225 -5.02 17.33 13.66
N PHE A 226 -5.80 16.65 12.82
CA PHE A 226 -5.71 16.75 11.37
C PHE A 226 -7.10 16.71 10.74
N ALA A 227 -7.24 17.33 9.57
CA ALA A 227 -8.48 17.40 8.82
C ALA A 227 -8.93 16.00 8.35
N ARG A 228 -10.23 15.72 8.41
CA ARG A 228 -10.81 14.47 7.90
C ARG A 228 -11.55 14.66 6.58
N ARG A 229 -11.83 15.91 6.21
CA ARG A 229 -12.43 16.30 4.94
C ARG A 229 -11.54 17.29 4.21
N ARG A 230 -11.56 17.26 2.88
CA ARG A 230 -10.78 18.15 2.01
C ARG A 230 -10.98 19.64 2.35
N SER A 231 -12.19 20.05 2.67
CA SER A 231 -12.50 21.45 3.03
C SER A 231 -11.97 21.87 4.41
N GLU A 232 -11.76 20.92 5.32
CA GLU A 232 -11.28 21.21 6.69
C GLU A 232 -9.77 21.46 6.74
N GLY A 233 -9.01 20.99 5.73
CA GLY A 233 -7.55 21.11 5.68
C GLY A 233 -7.06 22.34 4.93
N GLU A 234 -7.95 23.24 4.50
CA GLU A 234 -7.54 24.50 3.89
C GLU A 234 -6.71 25.32 4.88
N LEU A 235 -5.51 25.71 4.44
CA LEU A 235 -4.55 26.42 5.25
C LEU A 235 -4.48 27.87 4.78
N ASN A 236 -4.75 28.81 5.68
CA ASN A 236 -4.57 30.24 5.42
C ASN A 236 -3.10 30.61 5.68
N PRO A 237 -2.31 30.97 4.66
CA PRO A 237 -0.89 31.24 4.87
C PRO A 237 -0.59 32.52 5.67
N ALA A 238 -1.56 33.44 5.79
CA ALA A 238 -1.43 34.70 6.52
C ALA A 238 -0.14 35.49 6.21
N GLY A 239 0.35 35.43 4.96
CA GLY A 239 1.59 36.10 4.51
C GLY A 239 2.90 35.40 4.89
N SER A 240 2.86 34.19 5.46
CA SER A 240 4.04 33.37 5.71
C SER A 240 4.42 32.56 4.49
N SER A 241 5.61 32.82 3.93
CA SER A 241 6.15 32.08 2.78
C SER A 241 6.32 30.58 3.06
N PHE A 242 6.57 30.20 4.32
CA PHE A 242 6.60 28.80 4.73
C PHE A 242 5.22 28.15 4.64
N LEU A 243 4.18 28.81 5.14
CA LEU A 243 2.82 28.29 5.10
C LEU A 243 2.25 28.26 3.67
N GLU A 244 2.64 29.22 2.82
CA GLU A 244 2.32 29.19 1.38
C GLU A 244 2.90 27.93 0.73
N ALA A 245 4.16 27.62 1.03
CA ALA A 245 4.81 26.41 0.53
C ALA A 245 4.16 25.12 1.07
N VAL A 246 3.68 25.11 2.32
CA VAL A 246 2.92 23.98 2.89
C VAL A 246 1.58 23.80 2.16
N ALA A 247 0.84 24.90 1.93
CA ALA A 247 -0.42 24.87 1.19
C ALA A 247 -0.22 24.41 -0.27
N GLU A 248 0.87 24.83 -0.92
CA GLU A 248 1.25 24.37 -2.25
C GLU A 248 1.51 22.85 -2.26
N GLN A 249 2.26 22.31 -1.29
CA GLN A 249 2.46 20.87 -1.19
C GLN A 249 1.14 20.13 -0.96
N ARG A 250 0.23 20.67 -0.13
CA ARG A 250 -1.10 20.09 0.06
C ARG A 250 -1.88 20.02 -1.25
N ASN A 251 -1.87 21.09 -2.04
CA ASN A 251 -2.56 21.12 -3.35
C ASN A 251 -1.95 20.10 -4.32
N ARG A 252 -0.62 20.01 -4.39
CA ARG A 252 0.07 19.02 -5.24
C ARG A 252 -0.24 17.58 -4.84
N PHE A 253 -0.41 17.31 -3.54
CA PHE A 253 -0.87 16.01 -3.07
C PHE A 253 -2.29 15.72 -3.54
N LEU A 254 -3.19 16.69 -3.41
CA LEU A 254 -4.59 16.55 -3.85
C LEU A 254 -4.68 16.33 -5.37
N GLU A 255 -3.90 17.08 -6.16
CA GLU A 255 -3.80 16.88 -7.61
C GLU A 255 -3.33 15.47 -7.96
N ALA A 256 -2.31 14.94 -7.26
CA ALA A 256 -1.87 13.57 -7.47
C ALA A 256 -2.96 12.54 -7.09
N MET A 257 -3.71 12.77 -6.01
CA MET A 257 -4.78 11.85 -5.62
C MET A 257 -6.01 11.93 -6.53
N ASP A 258 -6.33 13.12 -7.04
CA ASP A 258 -7.40 13.36 -8.02
C ASP A 258 -7.06 12.74 -9.40
N ASP A 259 -5.77 12.62 -9.72
CA ASP A 259 -5.25 11.90 -10.91
C ASP A 259 -5.19 10.38 -10.66
N ASP A 260 -6.34 9.71 -10.78
CA ASP A 260 -6.49 8.25 -10.70
C ASP A 260 -5.79 7.62 -9.47
N PHE A 261 -5.88 8.28 -8.31
CA PHE A 261 -5.26 7.81 -7.07
C PHE A 261 -3.75 7.57 -7.21
N ASN A 262 -3.00 8.50 -7.80
CA ASN A 262 -1.55 8.41 -7.98
C ASN A 262 -0.78 8.51 -6.64
N THR A 263 -0.81 7.43 -5.87
CA THR A 263 -0.16 7.33 -4.56
C THR A 263 1.36 7.43 -4.66
N GLY A 264 1.96 7.01 -5.79
CA GLY A 264 3.40 7.16 -6.02
C GLY A 264 3.81 8.63 -6.06
N GLY A 265 3.07 9.47 -6.79
CA GLY A 265 3.23 10.92 -6.80
C GLY A 265 2.96 11.54 -5.42
N ALA A 266 1.87 11.12 -4.77
CA ALA A 266 1.47 11.60 -3.44
C ALA A 266 2.53 11.33 -2.36
N VAL A 267 3.16 10.14 -2.38
CA VAL A 267 4.29 9.80 -1.48
C VAL A 267 5.49 10.71 -1.73
N GLY A 268 5.80 11.03 -3.00
CA GLY A 268 6.83 12.00 -3.33
C GLY A 268 6.58 13.38 -2.70
N VAL A 269 5.31 13.83 -2.71
CA VAL A 269 4.90 15.08 -2.05
C VAL A 269 5.08 15.03 -0.53
N LEU A 270 4.83 13.90 0.13
CA LEU A 270 5.08 13.75 1.57
C LEU A 270 6.56 13.99 1.93
N PHE A 271 7.49 13.47 1.13
CA PHE A 271 8.92 13.71 1.35
C PHE A 271 9.33 15.16 1.09
N GLU A 272 8.72 15.81 0.09
CA GLU A 272 8.94 17.24 -0.17
C GLU A 272 8.46 18.10 1.01
N LEU A 273 7.25 17.83 1.51
CA LEU A 273 6.71 18.49 2.68
C LEU A 273 7.60 18.26 3.90
N LEU A 274 8.01 17.01 4.17
CA LEU A 274 8.95 16.67 5.25
C LEU A 274 10.25 17.47 5.19
N ARG A 275 10.81 17.65 3.98
CA ARG A 275 12.04 18.44 3.78
C ARG A 275 11.81 19.91 4.13
N ARG A 276 10.68 20.49 3.70
CA ARG A 276 10.31 21.87 4.00
C ARG A 276 10.11 22.10 5.50
N LEU A 277 9.44 21.17 6.20
CA LEU A 277 9.27 21.24 7.65
C LEU A 277 10.62 21.22 8.40
N ASN A 278 11.54 20.35 7.98
CA ASN A 278 12.88 20.29 8.57
C ASN A 278 13.68 21.57 8.30
N LYS A 279 13.68 22.04 7.05
CA LYS A 279 14.38 23.27 6.65
C LYS A 279 13.88 24.47 7.44
N PHE A 280 12.56 24.62 7.58
CA PHE A 280 11.96 25.69 8.39
C PHE A 280 12.39 25.60 9.85
N ALA A 281 12.40 24.40 10.44
CA ALA A 281 12.87 24.21 11.81
C ALA A 281 14.36 24.58 12.00
N ASP A 282 15.19 24.38 10.98
CA ASP A 282 16.60 24.79 10.97
C ASP A 282 16.76 26.31 10.85
N GLU A 283 16.08 26.93 9.88
CA GLU A 283 16.16 28.38 9.60
C GLU A 283 15.66 29.22 10.79
N GLU A 284 14.56 28.80 11.42
CA GLU A 284 13.98 29.44 12.60
C GLU A 284 14.61 28.98 13.92
N LYS A 285 15.66 28.14 13.87
CA LYS A 285 16.40 27.62 15.04
C LYS A 285 15.48 27.04 16.12
N LEU A 286 14.44 26.30 15.72
CA LEU A 286 13.36 25.88 16.63
C LEU A 286 13.78 24.88 17.72
N GLU A 287 14.92 24.20 17.53
CA GLU A 287 15.49 23.30 18.53
C GLU A 287 16.26 24.02 19.64
N ASP A 288 16.54 25.32 19.50
CA ASP A 288 17.11 26.14 20.57
C ASP A 288 15.98 26.81 21.39
N PRO A 289 15.75 26.40 22.65
CA PRO A 289 14.69 26.96 23.48
C PRO A 289 14.84 28.46 23.75
N LEU A 290 16.04 29.03 23.61
CA LEU A 290 16.31 30.45 23.84
C LEU A 290 16.12 31.29 22.58
N ALA A 291 16.24 30.70 21.38
CA ALA A 291 16.14 31.40 20.11
C ALA A 291 14.80 31.20 19.39
N ARG A 292 14.06 30.13 19.71
CA ARG A 292 12.81 29.79 19.01
C ARG A 292 11.68 30.80 19.31
N SER A 293 10.94 31.18 18.28
CA SER A 293 9.73 31.98 18.42
C SER A 293 8.49 31.10 18.58
N GLU A 294 7.58 31.46 19.49
CA GLU A 294 6.26 30.80 19.63
C GLU A 294 5.45 30.87 18.33
N SER A 295 5.56 31.96 17.57
CA SER A 295 4.87 32.08 16.27
C SER A 295 5.39 31.05 15.26
N ALA A 296 6.70 30.82 15.22
CA ALA A 296 7.31 29.84 14.32
C ALA A 296 7.00 28.41 14.77
N VAL A 297 6.96 28.13 16.07
CA VAL A 297 6.49 26.84 16.60
C VAL A 297 5.03 26.59 16.23
N ALA A 298 4.16 27.62 16.29
CA ALA A 298 2.77 27.51 15.85
C ALA A 298 2.65 27.23 14.34
N MET A 299 3.50 27.83 13.50
CA MET A 299 3.55 27.50 12.07
C MET A 299 4.01 26.06 11.83
N LEU A 300 5.02 25.58 12.56
CA LEU A 300 5.46 24.17 12.47
C LEU A 300 4.33 23.21 12.83
N ARG A 301 3.51 23.52 13.85
CA ARG A 301 2.31 22.73 14.21
C ARG A 301 1.30 22.66 13.08
N GLN A 302 1.05 23.77 12.38
CA GLN A 302 0.17 23.78 11.20
C GLN A 302 0.73 22.89 10.10
N GLY A 303 2.03 23.02 9.78
CA GLY A 303 2.69 22.16 8.79
C GLY A 303 2.68 20.67 9.17
N ALA A 304 2.86 20.34 10.45
CA ALA A 304 2.76 18.97 10.95
C ALA A 304 1.33 18.43 10.89
N SER A 305 0.32 19.25 11.14
CA SER A 305 -1.10 18.91 10.97
C SER A 305 -1.41 18.57 9.51
N THR A 306 -0.94 19.39 8.56
CA THR A 306 -1.04 19.09 7.12
C THR A 306 -0.31 17.79 6.76
N LEU A 307 0.93 17.59 7.21
CA LEU A 307 1.65 16.33 6.96
C LEU A 307 0.85 15.12 7.48
N ARG A 308 0.23 15.25 8.66
CA ARG A 308 -0.58 14.20 9.25
C ARG A 308 -1.87 13.95 8.46
N GLU A 309 -2.54 14.98 7.95
CA GLU A 309 -3.70 14.86 7.06
C GLU A 309 -3.36 14.04 5.81
N LEU A 310 -2.29 14.44 5.11
CA LEU A 310 -1.88 13.80 3.86
C LEU A 310 -1.45 12.35 4.10
N ALA A 311 -0.65 12.10 5.14
CA ALA A 311 -0.25 10.75 5.51
C ALA A 311 -1.44 9.88 5.95
N ALA A 312 -2.39 10.42 6.71
CA ALA A 312 -3.57 9.70 7.16
C ALA A 312 -4.50 9.31 6.01
N THR A 313 -4.59 10.14 4.96
CA THR A 313 -5.30 9.81 3.71
C THR A 313 -4.71 8.55 3.07
N LEU A 314 -3.39 8.41 3.12
CA LEU A 314 -2.68 7.21 2.68
C LEU A 314 -2.66 6.10 3.74
N GLY A 315 -3.29 6.29 4.91
CA GLY A 315 -3.28 5.36 6.05
C GLY A 315 -1.91 5.12 6.66
N LEU A 316 -1.01 6.09 6.56
CA LEU A 316 0.34 6.08 7.14
C LEU A 316 0.36 6.88 8.44
N PHE A 317 1.25 6.50 9.35
CA PHE A 317 1.53 7.19 10.62
C PHE A 317 0.29 7.41 11.51
N LEU A 318 -0.70 6.53 11.39
CA LEU A 318 -1.93 6.61 12.20
C LEU A 318 -1.68 6.25 13.66
N ARG A 319 -0.63 5.46 13.93
CA ARG A 319 -0.23 5.01 15.26
C ARG A 319 1.31 4.99 15.34
N PRO A 320 1.89 5.11 16.54
CA PRO A 320 3.32 4.89 16.74
C PRO A 320 3.74 3.55 16.18
N ALA A 321 4.90 3.51 15.50
CA ALA A 321 5.54 2.25 15.21
C ALA A 321 5.74 1.51 16.54
N LYS A 322 5.25 0.27 16.66
CA LYS A 322 5.55 -0.56 17.82
C LYS A 322 7.08 -0.60 17.90
N PRO A 323 7.70 -0.20 19.02
CA PRO A 323 9.12 -0.46 19.20
C PRO A 323 9.33 -1.94 18.90
N PRO A 324 10.41 -2.33 18.19
CA PRO A 324 10.80 -3.73 18.23
C PRO A 324 10.78 -4.11 19.70
N GLU A 325 10.18 -5.26 20.05
CA GLU A 325 10.28 -5.77 21.41
C GLU A 325 11.76 -5.70 21.73
N ALA A 326 12.11 -4.77 22.63
CA ALA A 326 13.48 -4.66 23.07
C ALA A 326 13.80 -6.09 23.50
N PRO A 327 14.89 -6.70 22.99
CA PRO A 327 15.31 -7.97 23.55
C PRO A 327 15.26 -7.78 25.05
N SER A 328 14.47 -8.63 25.72
CA SER A 328 14.20 -8.53 27.14
C SER A 328 15.51 -8.74 27.88
N ASP A 329 16.30 -7.67 27.97
CA ASP A 329 17.49 -7.55 28.75
C ASP A 329 17.79 -6.05 28.84
N ASN A 330 17.24 -5.44 29.89
CA ASN A 330 17.65 -4.15 30.44
C ASN A 330 19.20 -3.98 30.42
N LEU A 331 19.93 -5.09 30.53
CA LEU A 331 21.37 -5.19 30.40
C LEU A 331 21.92 -4.70 29.05
N VAL A 332 21.28 -4.99 27.92
CA VAL A 332 21.76 -4.55 26.58
C VAL A 332 21.66 -3.04 26.44
N GLY A 333 20.56 -2.44 26.90
CA GLY A 333 20.40 -0.99 26.90
C GLY A 333 21.46 -0.30 27.76
N GLN A 334 21.65 -0.79 28.99
CA GLN A 334 22.67 -0.28 29.90
C GLN A 334 24.09 -0.44 29.34
N LEU A 335 24.38 -1.55 28.64
CA LEU A 335 25.67 -1.78 28.00
C LEU A 335 25.92 -0.78 26.85
N LEU A 336 24.88 -0.48 26.06
CA LEU A 336 24.98 0.51 24.97
C LEU A 336 25.17 1.92 25.52
N ASP A 337 24.44 2.29 26.58
CA ASP A 337 24.63 3.59 27.24
C ASP A 337 26.04 3.73 27.82
N LEU A 338 26.57 2.68 28.44
CA LEU A 338 27.96 2.64 28.92
C LEU A 338 28.97 2.77 27.78
N LEU A 339 28.76 2.09 26.65
CA LEU A 339 29.64 2.20 25.47
C LEU A 339 29.61 3.61 24.86
N VAL A 340 28.45 4.29 24.90
CA VAL A 340 28.31 5.68 24.48
C VAL A 340 29.06 6.62 25.43
N GLU A 341 29.00 6.38 26.73
CA GLU A 341 29.75 7.13 27.75
C GLU A 341 31.27 6.95 27.58
N ILE A 342 31.75 5.71 27.45
CA ILE A 342 33.17 5.41 27.19
C ILE A 342 33.65 6.09 25.90
N ARG A 343 32.83 6.12 24.84
CA ARG A 343 33.15 6.86 23.62
C ARG A 343 33.23 8.36 23.87
N ALA A 344 32.32 8.93 24.65
CA ALA A 344 32.34 10.35 25.00
C ALA A 344 33.61 10.71 25.78
N ASP A 345 34.02 9.86 26.71
CA ASP A 345 35.24 10.05 27.49
C ASP A 345 36.50 9.87 26.64
N ALA A 346 36.53 8.91 25.71
CA ALA A 346 37.61 8.79 24.72
C ALA A 346 37.75 10.08 23.87
N ARG A 347 36.63 10.67 23.44
CA ARG A 347 36.65 11.96 22.71
C ARG A 347 37.15 13.11 23.59
N LYS A 348 36.74 13.19 24.86
CA LYS A 348 37.25 14.20 25.81
C LYS A 348 38.76 14.05 26.04
N ALA A 349 39.23 12.81 26.11
CA ALA A 349 40.65 12.47 26.23
C ALA A 349 41.45 12.64 24.92
N LYS A 350 40.81 13.08 23.82
CA LYS A 350 41.38 13.19 22.46
C LYS A 350 41.88 11.86 21.88
N ASP A 351 41.41 10.73 22.40
CA ASP A 351 41.62 9.40 21.80
C ASP A 351 40.55 9.14 20.73
N PHE A 352 40.74 9.78 19.57
CA PHE A 352 39.83 9.67 18.44
C PHE A 352 39.82 8.25 17.84
N ALA A 353 40.95 7.53 17.92
CA ALA A 353 41.05 6.17 17.40
C ALA A 353 40.13 5.20 18.17
N ALA A 354 40.11 5.28 19.50
CA ALA A 354 39.18 4.49 20.31
C ALA A 354 37.72 4.90 20.09
N ALA A 355 37.43 6.20 20.01
CA ALA A 355 36.09 6.70 19.78
C ALA A 355 35.50 6.24 18.42
N ASP A 356 36.31 6.26 17.36
CA ASP A 356 35.92 5.80 16.03
C ASP A 356 35.79 4.29 15.97
N LYS A 357 36.67 3.55 16.66
CA LYS A 357 36.55 2.09 16.78
C LYS A 357 35.21 1.69 17.41
N ILE A 358 34.80 2.36 18.49
CA ILE A 358 33.51 2.11 19.15
C ILE A 358 32.36 2.43 18.19
N ARG A 359 32.37 3.59 17.53
CA ARG A 359 31.33 3.98 16.56
C ARG A 359 31.22 2.97 15.41
N ASN A 360 32.34 2.56 14.84
CA ASN A 360 32.36 1.65 13.69
C ASN A 360 31.90 0.24 14.07
N ARG A 361 32.30 -0.26 15.24
CA ARG A 361 31.83 -1.55 15.76
C ARG A 361 30.34 -1.54 16.08
N LEU A 362 29.84 -0.48 16.71
CA LEU A 362 28.41 -0.30 16.95
C LEU A 362 27.64 -0.25 15.63
N ALA A 363 28.13 0.48 14.62
CA ALA A 363 27.52 0.51 13.30
C ALA A 363 27.49 -0.87 12.60
N GLN A 364 28.54 -1.70 12.79
CA GLN A 364 28.59 -3.09 12.30
C GLN A 364 27.54 -3.99 12.98
N LEU A 365 27.27 -3.73 14.26
CA LEU A 365 26.24 -4.44 15.05
C LEU A 365 24.83 -3.88 14.83
N GLY A 366 24.66 -2.95 13.87
CA GLY A 366 23.38 -2.32 13.61
C GLY A 366 22.98 -1.30 14.67
N VAL A 367 23.92 -0.62 15.33
CA VAL A 367 23.65 0.52 16.22
C VAL A 367 24.18 1.80 15.58
N VAL A 368 23.31 2.77 15.36
CA VAL A 368 23.65 4.09 14.79
C VAL A 368 23.71 5.12 15.91
N LEU A 369 24.82 5.86 15.97
CA LEU A 369 25.03 6.96 16.92
C LEU A 369 24.79 8.32 16.25
N GLU A 370 24.01 9.19 16.90
CA GLU A 370 23.82 10.60 16.54
C GLU A 370 24.40 11.50 17.64
N ASP A 371 25.44 12.27 17.31
CA ASP A 371 26.03 13.27 18.22
C ASP A 371 25.19 14.57 18.18
N ARG A 372 24.78 15.09 19.34
CA ARG A 372 24.02 16.34 19.49
C ARG A 372 24.65 17.24 20.56
N PRO A 373 24.35 18.56 20.59
CA PRO A 373 24.86 19.47 21.63
C PRO A 373 24.57 19.03 23.07
N GLY A 374 23.48 18.28 23.29
CA GLY A 374 23.08 17.73 24.60
C GLY A 374 23.55 16.30 24.89
N GLY A 375 24.40 15.70 24.04
CA GLY A 375 24.90 14.32 24.21
C GLY A 375 24.74 13.45 22.96
N THR A 376 25.23 12.21 23.04
CA THR A 376 25.09 11.22 21.96
C THR A 376 23.86 10.37 22.19
N GLN A 377 23.00 10.22 21.18
CA GLN A 377 21.87 9.28 21.20
C GLN A 377 22.17 8.08 20.30
N TRP A 378 21.57 6.93 20.59
CA TRP A 378 21.71 5.72 19.77
C TRP A 378 20.36 5.18 19.30
N SER A 379 20.37 4.47 18.17
CA SER A 379 19.21 3.77 17.62
C SER A 379 19.66 2.49 16.92
N LEU A 380 18.81 1.46 16.90
CA LEU A 380 19.09 0.25 16.13
C LEU A 380 18.77 0.49 14.65
N ARG A 381 19.73 0.18 13.78
CA ARG A 381 19.58 0.08 12.33
C ARG A 381 18.67 -1.12 12.06
N LYS A 382 17.49 -0.81 11.53
CA LYS A 382 16.50 -1.80 11.09
C LYS A 382 17.03 -2.64 9.94
#